data_AF-A0A348T119-F1
#
_entry.id   AF-A0A348T119-F1
#
_cell.length_a   1.000
_cell.length_b   1.000
_cell.length_c   1.000
_cell.angle_alpha   90.00
_cell.angle_beta   90.00
_cell.angle_gamma   90.00
#
_symmetry.space_group_name_H-M   'P 1'
#
loop_
_entity.id
_entity.type
_entity.pdbx_description
1 polymer ?
#
loop_
_entity_poly.entity_id
_entity_poly.type
_entity_poly.pdbx_seq_one_letter_code
_entity_poly.pdbx_strand_id
1 'polypeptide(L)'
;MLQYPLPGKPAVETSAYGTRIDPVQGKTQEFHTGADLSAVQGTPVYAAASGVVRIARNHASYGNYVRLLHPGGDETIYAHLQYLFVRQGQQIQAGQCLGTVGQTGNATGPHLHFELLHAGVRYDPTRALAKAGLQAEP
;
A
#
# COMPACT_ATOMS: atom_id res chain seq x y z
N MET A 1 -8.10 1.10 -14.50
CA MET A 1 -6.62 1.05 -14.43
C MET A 1 -6.20 1.48 -13.04
N LEU A 2 -5.16 0.88 -12.46
CA LEU A 2 -4.64 1.28 -11.14
C LEU A 2 -3.95 2.64 -11.25
N GLN A 3 -4.17 3.51 -10.26
CA GLN A 3 -3.48 4.78 -10.07
C GLN A 3 -2.32 4.61 -9.08
N TYR A 4 -1.31 5.46 -9.21
CA TYR A 4 -0.20 5.47 -8.26
C TYR A 4 -0.68 6.03 -6.89
N PRO A 5 -0.41 5.35 -5.76
CA PRO A 5 -1.05 5.67 -4.48
C PRO A 5 -0.38 6.80 -3.69
N LEU A 6 0.67 7.44 -4.22
CA LEU A 6 1.39 8.55 -3.59
C LEU A 6 1.46 9.76 -4.55
N PRO A 7 1.57 11.00 -4.04
CA PRO A 7 1.75 12.17 -4.89
C PRO A 7 3.15 12.21 -5.54
N GLY A 8 3.22 12.68 -6.78
CA GLY A 8 4.48 12.92 -7.50
C GLY A 8 5.06 11.70 -8.23
N LYS A 9 6.25 11.87 -8.82
CA LYS A 9 6.98 10.81 -9.53
C LYS A 9 7.27 9.63 -8.58
N PRO A 10 7.28 8.38 -9.06
CA PRO A 10 7.44 7.21 -8.21
C PRO A 10 8.71 7.35 -7.38
N ALA A 11 8.54 7.43 -6.06
CA ALA A 11 9.67 7.34 -5.14
C ALA A 11 10.31 5.97 -5.31
N VAL A 12 11.64 5.99 -5.50
CA VAL A 12 12.49 4.83 -5.75
C VAL A 12 12.10 3.67 -4.82
N GLU A 13 11.81 2.52 -5.42
CA GLU A 13 11.55 1.26 -4.71
C GLU A 13 12.69 0.97 -3.74
N THR A 14 12.39 0.78 -2.46
CA THR A 14 13.39 0.36 -1.46
C THR A 14 13.36 -1.14 -1.17
N SER A 15 12.31 -1.86 -1.58
CA SER A 15 12.28 -3.33 -1.50
C SER A 15 11.23 -3.93 -2.46
N ALA A 16 11.69 -4.74 -3.42
CA ALA A 16 10.83 -5.46 -4.35
C ALA A 16 10.10 -6.64 -3.69
N TYR A 17 9.00 -7.08 -4.29
CA TYR A 17 8.27 -8.31 -3.94
C TYR A 17 9.19 -9.55 -4.03
N GLY A 18 9.13 -10.45 -3.05
CA GLY A 18 9.89 -11.71 -3.04
C GLY A 18 10.67 -12.00 -1.75
N THR A 19 11.47 -13.07 -1.76
CA THR A 19 12.27 -13.50 -0.60
C THR A 19 13.37 -12.48 -0.28
N ARG A 20 13.31 -11.86 0.90
CA ARG A 20 14.37 -11.01 1.46
C ARG A 20 14.93 -11.58 2.75
N ILE A 21 16.15 -11.18 3.09
CA ILE A 21 16.69 -11.41 4.43
C ILE A 21 15.95 -10.45 5.37
N ASP A 22 15.37 -10.98 6.44
CA ASP A 22 14.68 -10.21 7.47
C ASP A 22 15.54 -9.02 7.93
N PRO A 23 15.11 -7.76 7.69
CA PRO A 23 15.89 -6.57 8.01
C PRO A 23 15.91 -6.26 9.52
N VAL A 24 15.11 -6.96 10.33
CA VAL A 24 14.99 -6.79 11.78
C VAL A 24 15.78 -7.88 12.53
N GLN A 25 15.76 -9.12 12.04
CA GLN A 25 16.36 -10.28 12.74
C GLN A 25 17.55 -10.92 12.01
N GLY A 26 17.83 -10.53 10.76
CA GLY A 26 19.05 -10.91 10.01
C GLY A 26 19.27 -12.40 9.74
N LYS A 27 18.30 -13.28 10.02
CA LYS A 27 18.48 -14.75 9.99
C LYS A 27 17.40 -15.53 9.26
N THR A 28 16.28 -14.92 8.91
CA THR A 28 15.13 -15.59 8.28
C THR A 28 14.82 -14.99 6.92
N GLN A 29 14.51 -15.85 5.95
CA GLN A 29 13.95 -15.45 4.66
C GLN A 29 12.52 -14.97 4.90
N GLU A 30 12.27 -13.66 4.85
CA GLU A 30 10.94 -13.08 4.89
C GLU A 30 10.42 -12.95 3.45
N PHE A 31 9.21 -13.45 3.17
CA PHE A 31 8.60 -13.26 1.86
C PHE A 31 7.86 -11.93 1.86
N HIS A 32 8.36 -10.97 1.09
CA HIS A 32 7.78 -9.64 1.00
C HIS A 32 6.53 -9.67 0.10
N THR A 33 5.36 -9.44 0.71
CA THR A 33 4.03 -9.68 0.13
C THR A 33 3.51 -8.58 -0.80
N GLY A 34 4.26 -7.48 -0.92
CA GLY A 34 3.88 -6.28 -1.66
C GLY A 34 5.10 -5.47 -2.09
N ALA A 35 4.87 -4.19 -2.41
CA ALA A 35 5.93 -3.22 -2.71
C ALA A 35 5.99 -2.15 -1.62
N ASP A 36 7.21 -1.81 -1.22
CA ASP A 36 7.46 -0.70 -0.29
C ASP A 36 7.79 0.57 -1.08
N LEU A 37 6.95 1.59 -0.91
CA LEU A 37 7.07 2.89 -1.56
C LEU A 37 7.54 3.92 -0.53
N SER A 38 8.80 4.31 -0.61
CA SER A 38 9.38 5.27 0.32
C SER A 38 8.73 6.64 0.17
N ALA A 39 8.34 7.25 1.29
CA ALA A 39 7.76 8.59 1.30
C ALA A 39 7.93 9.20 2.69
N VAL A 40 7.92 10.52 2.77
CA VAL A 40 8.02 11.22 4.06
C VAL A 40 6.77 10.93 4.88
N GLN A 41 6.93 10.75 6.19
CA GLN A 41 5.80 10.61 7.10
C GLN A 41 4.84 11.81 6.95
N GLY A 42 3.54 11.56 6.90
CA GLY A 42 2.52 12.57 6.65
C GLY A 42 2.16 12.76 5.18
N THR A 43 2.92 12.20 4.22
CA THR A 43 2.55 12.22 2.80
C THR A 43 1.16 11.59 2.59
N PRO A 44 0.22 12.22 1.86
CA PRO A 44 -1.09 11.63 1.57
C PRO A 44 -0.99 10.30 0.83
N VAL A 45 -1.84 9.34 1.19
CA VAL A 45 -2.00 8.06 0.50
C VAL A 45 -3.35 8.01 -0.19
N TYR A 46 -3.35 7.73 -1.48
CA TYR A 46 -4.54 7.74 -2.33
C TYR A 46 -4.98 6.33 -2.73
N ALA A 47 -6.29 6.16 -2.91
CA ALA A 47 -6.86 4.93 -3.42
C ALA A 47 -6.42 4.70 -4.87
N ALA A 48 -5.75 3.58 -5.12
CA ALA A 48 -5.28 3.18 -6.43
C ALA A 48 -6.46 2.83 -7.38
N ALA A 49 -7.60 2.43 -6.84
CA ALA A 49 -8.83 2.22 -7.59
C ALA A 49 -10.07 2.42 -6.69
N SER A 50 -11.21 2.71 -7.31
CA SER A 50 -12.48 2.83 -6.61
C SER A 50 -12.89 1.51 -5.94
N GLY A 51 -13.56 1.57 -4.81
CA GLY A 51 -13.96 0.38 -4.08
C GLY A 51 -14.70 0.66 -2.78
N VAL A 52 -14.85 -0.37 -1.96
CA VAL A 52 -15.41 -0.27 -0.61
C VAL A 52 -14.35 -0.65 0.42
N VAL A 53 -14.26 0.13 1.49
CA VAL A 53 -13.36 -0.16 2.62
C VAL A 53 -13.85 -1.43 3.32
N ARG A 54 -13.11 -2.53 3.18
CA ARG A 54 -13.37 -3.76 3.93
C ARG A 54 -12.78 -3.70 5.33
N ILE A 55 -11.61 -3.07 5.46
CA ILE A 55 -10.91 -2.94 6.73
C ILE A 55 -10.27 -1.55 6.81
N ALA A 56 -10.39 -0.91 7.96
CA ALA A 56 -9.64 0.29 8.34
C ALA A 56 -9.40 0.22 9.86
N ARG A 57 -8.24 -0.32 10.27
CA ARG A 57 -7.92 -0.55 11.69
C ARG A 57 -6.42 -0.69 11.92
N ASN A 58 -6.02 -0.82 13.18
CA ASN A 58 -4.66 -1.18 13.56
C ASN A 58 -4.46 -2.72 13.56
N HIS A 59 -3.26 -3.17 13.18
CA HIS A 59 -2.80 -4.55 13.25
C HIS A 59 -1.34 -4.59 13.66
N ALA A 60 -0.92 -5.64 14.38
CA ALA A 60 0.43 -5.74 14.92
C ALA A 60 1.53 -5.57 13.86
N SER A 61 1.42 -6.27 12.72
CA SER A 61 2.43 -6.19 11.65
C SER A 61 2.20 -5.02 10.69
N TYR A 62 0.95 -4.75 10.30
CA TYR A 62 0.65 -3.75 9.27
C TYR A 62 0.56 -2.33 9.83
N GLY A 63 0.55 -2.18 11.16
CA GLY A 63 0.21 -0.91 11.79
C GLY A 63 -1.22 -0.51 11.45
N ASN A 64 -1.44 0.80 11.26
CA ASN A 64 -2.70 1.28 10.72
C ASN A 64 -2.76 0.97 9.24
N TYR A 65 -3.83 0.32 8.80
CA TYR A 65 -3.97 -0.07 7.40
C TYR A 65 -5.39 -0.01 6.90
N VAL A 66 -5.50 0.12 5.57
CA VAL A 66 -6.76 0.07 4.82
C VAL A 66 -6.71 -1.10 3.85
N ARG A 67 -7.81 -1.87 3.77
CA ARG A 67 -8.05 -2.86 2.71
C ARG A 67 -9.28 -2.45 1.91
N LEU A 68 -9.09 -2.19 0.62
CA LEU A 68 -10.18 -1.87 -0.30
C LEU A 68 -10.56 -3.11 -1.11
N LEU A 69 -11.86 -3.32 -1.31
CA LEU A 69 -12.40 -4.26 -2.29
C LEU A 69 -12.89 -3.50 -3.50
N HIS A 70 -12.38 -3.87 -4.66
CA HIS A 70 -12.68 -3.26 -5.94
C HIS A 70 -13.77 -4.04 -6.68
N PRO A 71 -14.45 -3.42 -7.66
CA PRO A 71 -15.26 -4.13 -8.63
C PRO A 71 -14.43 -5.24 -9.30
N GLY A 72 -15.01 -6.44 -9.42
CA GLY A 72 -14.32 -7.60 -9.98
C GLY A 72 -13.63 -8.50 -8.95
N GLY A 73 -13.61 -8.10 -7.67
CA GLY A 73 -13.10 -8.93 -6.57
C GLY A 73 -11.63 -8.75 -6.23
N ASP A 74 -10.94 -7.84 -6.93
CA ASP A 74 -9.58 -7.44 -6.59
C ASP A 74 -9.56 -6.64 -5.29
N GLU A 75 -8.45 -6.71 -4.56
CA GLU A 75 -8.25 -5.95 -3.34
C GLU A 75 -6.89 -5.28 -3.32
N THR A 76 -6.82 -4.12 -2.68
CA THR A 76 -5.57 -3.43 -2.40
C THR A 76 -5.43 -3.20 -0.90
N ILE A 77 -4.19 -3.27 -0.42
CA ILE A 77 -3.85 -3.00 0.98
C ILE A 77 -2.86 -1.84 1.04
N TYR A 78 -3.11 -0.93 1.98
CA TYR A 78 -2.29 0.24 2.27
C TYR A 78 -1.90 0.20 3.75
N ALA A 79 -0.65 -0.11 4.06
CA ALA A 79 -0.18 -0.35 5.43
C ALA A 79 0.87 0.68 5.89
N HIS A 80 1.22 0.56 7.17
CA HIS A 80 2.13 1.44 7.91
C HIS A 80 1.65 2.89 8.01
N LEU A 81 0.35 3.14 7.85
CA LEU A 81 -0.20 4.50 7.84
C LEU A 81 -0.04 5.18 9.20
N GLN A 82 0.13 6.51 9.21
CA GLN A 82 0.12 7.30 10.45
C GLN A 82 -1.33 7.53 10.89
N TYR A 83 -2.15 8.07 9.99
CA TYR A 83 -3.57 8.35 10.22
C TYR A 83 -4.45 7.66 9.19
N LEU A 84 -5.66 7.27 9.62
CA LEU A 84 -6.72 6.76 8.77
C LEU A 84 -7.81 7.83 8.64
N PHE A 85 -8.18 8.19 7.42
CA PHE A 85 -9.23 9.17 7.13
C PHE A 85 -10.53 8.51 6.65
N VAL A 86 -10.55 7.18 6.62
CA VAL A 86 -11.66 6.37 6.15
C VAL A 86 -12.03 5.31 7.19
N ARG A 87 -13.25 4.77 7.07
CA ARG A 87 -13.77 3.72 7.95
C ARG A 87 -14.35 2.55 7.17
N GLN A 88 -14.45 1.40 7.81
CA GLN A 88 -15.06 0.21 7.22
C GLN A 88 -16.47 0.49 6.69
N GLY A 89 -16.79 -0.05 5.51
CA GLY A 89 -18.05 0.14 4.79
C GLY A 89 -18.12 1.40 3.92
N GLN A 90 -17.16 2.31 4.02
CA GLN A 90 -17.13 3.54 3.21
C GLN A 90 -16.84 3.24 1.73
N GLN A 91 -17.59 3.88 0.83
CA GLN A 91 -17.28 3.89 -0.61
C GLN A 91 -16.18 4.91 -0.90
N ILE A 92 -15.23 4.50 -1.74
CA ILE A 92 -14.02 5.24 -2.06
C ILE A 92 -13.91 5.35 -3.58
N GLN A 93 -13.61 6.55 -4.06
CA GLN A 93 -13.26 6.77 -5.47
C GLN A 93 -11.75 6.65 -5.66
N ALA A 94 -11.31 6.21 -6.84
CA ALA A 94 -9.90 6.25 -7.22
C ALA A 94 -9.35 7.68 -7.06
N GLY A 95 -8.15 7.81 -6.49
CA GLY A 95 -7.52 9.09 -6.15
C GLY A 95 -8.00 9.71 -4.83
N GLN A 96 -9.00 9.15 -4.15
CA GLN A 96 -9.44 9.66 -2.85
C GLN A 96 -8.42 9.36 -1.77
N CYS A 97 -8.16 10.34 -0.89
CA CYS A 97 -7.24 10.19 0.23
C CYS A 97 -7.77 9.21 1.28
N LEU A 98 -6.95 8.22 1.64
CA LEU A 98 -7.25 7.17 2.62
C LEU A 98 -6.65 7.47 3.99
N GLY A 99 -5.59 8.27 4.03
CA GLY A 99 -4.76 8.48 5.19
C GLY A 99 -3.42 9.08 4.81
N THR A 100 -2.44 8.96 5.70
CA THR A 100 -1.08 9.45 5.46
C THR A 100 -0.03 8.38 5.73
N VAL A 101 1.08 8.46 5.00
CA VAL A 101 2.28 7.64 5.21
C VAL A 101 2.72 7.76 6.65
N GLY A 102 3.12 6.64 7.23
CA GLY A 102 3.64 6.56 8.59
C GLY A 102 4.73 5.52 8.69
N GLN A 103 4.90 5.04 9.92
CA GLN A 103 5.87 4.01 10.31
C GLN A 103 5.27 3.12 11.41
N THR A 104 3.96 2.88 11.36
CA THR A 104 3.27 2.08 12.37
C THR A 104 3.41 0.58 12.07
N GLY A 105 3.38 -0.27 13.10
CA GLY A 105 3.59 -1.72 12.93
C GLY A 105 5.05 -2.07 12.68
N ASN A 106 5.30 -3.07 11.84
CA ASN A 106 6.64 -3.54 11.51
C ASN A 106 7.24 -2.73 10.36
N ALA A 107 7.65 -1.49 10.64
CA ALA A 107 8.29 -0.59 9.69
C ALA A 107 9.65 -0.11 10.23
N THR A 108 10.70 -0.15 9.41
CA THR A 108 12.04 0.33 9.78
C THR A 108 12.23 1.83 9.54
N GLY A 109 11.31 2.46 8.80
CA GLY A 109 11.23 3.90 8.57
C GLY A 109 9.96 4.27 7.79
N PRO A 110 9.70 5.57 7.56
CA PRO A 110 8.50 6.01 6.86
C PRO A 110 8.40 5.49 5.41
N HIS A 111 7.34 4.73 5.12
CA HIS A 111 7.01 4.23 3.79
C HIS A 111 5.54 3.78 3.72
N LEU A 112 5.05 3.57 2.51
CA LEU A 112 3.79 2.88 2.26
C LEU A 112 4.09 1.45 1.82
N HIS A 113 3.62 0.46 2.58
CA HIS A 113 3.56 -0.91 2.09
C HIS A 113 2.24 -1.13 1.34
N PHE A 114 2.35 -1.48 0.06
CA PHE A 114 1.23 -1.65 -0.85
C PHE A 114 1.14 -3.10 -1.34
N GLU A 115 -0.04 -3.72 -1.19
CA GLU A 115 -0.30 -5.06 -1.74
C GLU A 115 -1.45 -5.01 -2.75
N LEU A 116 -1.38 -5.92 -3.74
CA LEU A 116 -2.46 -6.21 -4.68
C LEU A 116 -2.86 -7.68 -4.55
N LEU A 117 -4.16 -7.92 -4.44
CA LEU A 117 -4.72 -9.26 -4.33
C LEU A 117 -5.79 -9.48 -5.41
N HIS A 118 -5.79 -10.68 -6.01
CA HIS A 118 -6.87 -11.17 -6.86
C HIS A 118 -7.35 -12.50 -6.29
N ALA A 119 -8.65 -12.61 -6.01
CA ALA A 119 -9.25 -13.79 -5.39
C ALA A 119 -8.54 -14.27 -4.09
N GLY A 120 -8.03 -13.32 -3.28
CA GLY A 120 -7.31 -13.60 -2.04
C GLY A 120 -5.85 -14.03 -2.20
N VAL A 121 -5.36 -14.19 -3.43
CA VAL A 121 -3.96 -14.46 -3.74
C VAL A 121 -3.22 -13.14 -3.95
N ARG A 122 -2.04 -12.98 -3.35
CA ARG A 122 -1.20 -11.78 -3.47
C ARG A 122 -0.34 -11.84 -4.73
N TYR A 123 -0.32 -10.73 -5.46
CA TYR A 123 0.45 -10.57 -6.69
C TYR A 123 1.46 -9.44 -6.53
N ASP A 124 2.59 -9.56 -7.23
CA ASP A 124 3.58 -8.49 -7.35
C ASP A 124 2.93 -7.22 -7.94
N PRO A 125 2.82 -6.12 -7.16
CA PRO A 125 2.21 -4.90 -7.64
C PRO A 125 3.17 -4.03 -8.47
N THR A 126 4.48 -4.31 -8.50
CA THR A 126 5.50 -3.45 -9.12
C THR A 126 5.20 -3.16 -10.59
N ARG A 127 4.82 -4.16 -11.38
CA ARG A 127 4.47 -3.94 -12.80
C ARG A 127 3.22 -3.07 -12.98
N ALA A 128 2.23 -3.23 -12.10
CA ALA A 128 1.01 -2.43 -12.16
C ALA A 128 1.28 -0.98 -11.72
N LEU A 129 2.09 -0.79 -10.67
CA LEU A 129 2.52 0.50 -10.17
C LEU A 129 3.42 1.24 -11.16
N ALA A 130 4.36 0.56 -11.81
CA ALA A 130 5.21 1.15 -12.85
C ALA A 130 4.39 1.71 -14.02
N LYS A 131 3.38 0.96 -14.49
CA LYS A 131 2.45 1.46 -15.52
C LYS A 131 1.63 2.65 -15.04
N ALA A 132 1.19 2.63 -13.78
CA ALA A 132 0.42 3.72 -13.18
C ALA A 132 1.25 5.00 -12.99
N GLY A 133 2.50 4.85 -12.54
CA GLY A 133 3.45 5.96 -12.34
C GLY A 133 3.90 6.60 -13.66
N LEU A 134 4.01 5.83 -14.74
CA LEU A 134 4.31 6.35 -16.09
C LEU A 134 3.15 7.15 -16.71
N GLN A 135 1.93 6.99 -16.21
CA GLN A 135 0.75 7.74 -16.66
C GLN A 135 0.44 8.97 -15.78
N ALA A 136 1.13 9.12 -14.64
CA ALA A 136 1.08 10.29 -13.79
C ALA A 136 2.08 11.35 -14.29
N GLU A 137 1.90 11.82 -15.52
CA GLU A 137 2.55 13.04 -16.06
C GLU A 137 1.42 14.03 -16.44
N PRO A 138 1.65 15.36 -16.38
CA PRO A 138 0.62 16.40 -16.35
C PRO A 138 -0.29 16.47 -17.59
#